data_AF-A0A938S7X0-F1
#
_entry.id   AF-A0A938S7X0-F1
#
_cell.length_a   1.000
_cell.length_b   1.000
_cell.length_c   1.000
_cell.angle_alpha   90.00
_cell.angle_beta   90.00
_cell.angle_gamma   90.00
#
_symmetry.space_group_name_H-M   'P 1'
#
loop_
_entity.id
_entity.type
_entity.pdbx_description
1 polymer ?
#
loop_
_entity_poly.entity_id
_entity_poly.type
_entity_poly.pdbx_seq_one_letter_code
_entity_poly.pdbx_strand_id
1 'polypeptide(L)'
;MVSSSMTRPQEALAVHQTNYFHSSTFVELEGGRILHAAGTAFSTSDDGGLTWSKPFSCADRDGNRVGGSATSLVNLSGKGIGLAATLTAPDPSGRVEARRRNYMVFWRSEDGGKTWESPVRVTPTGVGCHALQDVLLRTSS
;
A
#
# COMPACT_ATOMS: atom_id res chain seq x y z
N MET A 1 -17.60 4.69 32.57
CA MET A 1 -16.50 3.97 31.91
C MET A 1 -16.95 3.70 30.48
N VAL A 2 -16.43 4.45 29.50
CA VAL A 2 -16.83 4.30 28.08
C VAL A 2 -16.05 3.11 27.53
N SER A 3 -16.72 1.98 27.30
CA SER A 3 -16.09 0.82 26.65
C SER A 3 -15.90 1.11 25.17
N SER A 4 -14.70 0.85 24.64
CA SER A 4 -14.42 0.93 23.21
C SER A 4 -15.29 -0.07 22.43
N SER A 5 -15.93 0.39 21.35
CA SER A 5 -16.79 -0.44 20.48
C SER A 5 -16.06 -1.65 19.89
N MET A 6 -14.72 -1.62 19.83
CA MET A 6 -13.91 -2.73 19.31
C MET A 6 -14.02 -4.05 20.11
N THR A 7 -14.58 -4.05 21.32
CA THR A 7 -14.85 -5.29 22.08
C THR A 7 -16.27 -5.81 21.90
N ARG A 8 -17.12 -5.12 21.14
CA ARG A 8 -18.53 -5.49 20.89
C ARG A 8 -18.74 -5.66 19.39
N PRO A 9 -18.54 -6.87 18.83
CA PRO A 9 -18.63 -7.09 17.38
C PRO A 9 -20.02 -6.74 16.81
N GLN A 10 -21.06 -6.74 17.64
CA GLN A 10 -22.41 -6.32 17.26
C GLN A 10 -22.53 -4.80 17.02
N GLU A 11 -21.59 -4.00 17.54
CA GLU A 11 -21.52 -2.56 17.35
C GLU A 11 -20.60 -2.16 16.19
N ALA A 12 -20.01 -3.13 15.47
CA ALA A 12 -19.22 -2.85 14.28
C ALA A 12 -20.12 -2.29 13.17
N LEU A 13 -19.78 -1.11 12.65
CA LEU A 13 -20.51 -0.48 11.55
C LEU A 13 -20.35 -1.23 10.22
N ALA A 14 -19.19 -1.88 10.03
CA ALA A 14 -18.92 -2.74 8.89
C ALA A 14 -17.84 -3.77 9.24
N VAL A 15 -17.93 -4.95 8.64
CA VAL A 15 -16.90 -6.01 8.71
C VAL A 15 -16.61 -6.48 7.29
N HIS A 16 -15.36 -6.33 6.87
CA HIS A 16 -14.92 -6.70 5.52
C HIS A 16 -14.02 -7.92 5.59
N GLN A 17 -14.46 -9.01 4.97
CA GLN A 17 -13.63 -10.20 4.80
C GLN A 17 -12.86 -10.09 3.50
N THR A 18 -11.54 -10.18 3.58
CA THR A 18 -10.65 -10.10 2.42
C THR A 18 -9.62 -11.23 2.45
N ASN A 19 -9.05 -11.51 1.28
CA ASN A 19 -8.01 -12.54 1.12
C ASN A 19 -6.63 -11.92 0.87
N TYR A 20 -6.42 -10.69 1.37
CA TYR A 20 -5.18 -9.92 1.15
C TYR A 20 -4.08 -10.22 2.17
N PHE A 21 -4.37 -11.07 3.16
CA PHE A 21 -3.48 -11.39 4.27
C PHE A 21 -2.98 -10.11 4.97
N HIS A 22 -1.71 -10.02 5.38
CA HIS A 22 -1.18 -8.84 6.06
C HIS A 22 -0.96 -7.62 5.13
N SER A 23 -0.95 -7.80 3.81
CA SER A 23 -0.72 -6.72 2.85
C SER A 23 -2.00 -5.98 2.52
N SER A 24 -2.52 -5.26 3.52
CA SER A 24 -3.70 -4.41 3.43
C SER A 24 -3.44 -3.11 4.20
N THR A 25 -3.61 -1.98 3.53
CA THR A 25 -3.29 -0.64 4.05
C THR A 25 -4.22 0.38 3.43
N PHE A 26 -4.45 1.51 4.10
CA PHE A 26 -5.30 2.57 3.56
C PHE A 26 -4.83 3.95 4.00
N VAL A 27 -5.22 4.96 3.23
CA VAL A 27 -5.14 6.38 3.60
C VAL A 27 -6.46 7.05 3.34
N GLU A 28 -6.76 8.06 4.16
CA GLU A 28 -7.84 9.00 3.89
C GLU A 28 -7.35 10.08 2.92
N LEU A 29 -8.12 10.31 1.87
CA LEU A 29 -7.93 11.33 0.85
C LEU A 29 -8.80 12.56 1.16
N GLU A 30 -8.65 13.61 0.36
CA GLU A 30 -9.51 14.80 0.42
C GLU A 30 -11.00 14.44 0.32
N GLY A 31 -11.82 15.08 1.16
CA GLY A 31 -13.27 14.86 1.20
C GLY A 31 -13.72 13.60 1.93
N GLY A 32 -12.83 12.93 2.69
CA GLY A 32 -13.15 11.74 3.48
C GLY A 32 -13.21 10.44 2.68
N ARG A 33 -12.84 10.50 1.40
CA ARG A 33 -12.70 9.32 0.55
C ARG A 33 -11.51 8.49 1.02
N ILE A 34 -11.64 7.17 1.04
CA ILE A 34 -10.55 6.27 1.45
C ILE A 34 -9.96 5.60 0.22
N LEU A 35 -8.63 5.58 0.12
CA LEU A 35 -7.90 4.71 -0.79
C LEU A 35 -7.31 3.55 0.00
N HIS A 36 -7.66 2.34 -0.38
CA HIS A 36 -7.09 1.11 0.14
C HIS A 36 -6.20 0.47 -0.92
N ALA A 37 -5.06 -0.06 -0.47
CA ALA A 37 -4.16 -0.87 -1.28
C ALA A 37 -3.92 -2.20 -0.60
N ALA A 38 -3.90 -3.25 -1.41
CA ALA A 38 -3.58 -4.59 -0.98
C ALA A 38 -2.75 -5.33 -2.03
N GLY A 39 -1.45 -5.47 -1.76
CA GLY A 39 -0.50 -5.94 -2.75
C GLY A 39 -0.46 -4.98 -3.96
N THR A 40 -1.01 -5.43 -5.08
CA THR A 40 -1.13 -4.63 -6.32
C THR A 40 -2.58 -4.28 -6.67
N ALA A 41 -3.52 -4.59 -5.78
CA ALA A 41 -4.94 -4.29 -5.94
C ALA A 41 -5.29 -3.04 -5.13
N PHE A 42 -6.15 -2.19 -5.69
CA PHE A 42 -6.62 -0.96 -5.06
C PHE A 42 -8.14 -0.97 -5.01
N SER A 43 -8.70 -0.31 -4.01
CA SER A 43 -10.14 -0.07 -3.89
C SER A 43 -10.37 1.27 -3.22
N THR A 44 -11.52 1.88 -3.48
CA THR A 44 -11.91 3.13 -2.81
C THR A 44 -13.21 2.98 -2.06
N SER A 45 -13.38 3.78 -1.02
CA SER A 45 -14.65 3.97 -0.34
C SER A 45 -14.99 5.46 -0.32
N ASP A 46 -16.24 5.78 -0.65
CA ASP A 46 -16.78 7.14 -0.63
C ASP A 46 -17.69 7.39 0.59
N ASP A 47 -17.80 6.40 1.50
CA ASP A 47 -18.74 6.38 2.62
C ASP A 47 -18.06 6.01 3.96
N GLY A 48 -16.77 6.32 4.09
CA GLY A 48 -16.02 6.10 5.34
C GLY A 48 -15.68 4.62 5.61
N GLY A 49 -15.62 3.79 4.56
CA GLY A 49 -15.27 2.38 4.64
C GLY A 49 -16.45 1.45 4.89
N LEU A 50 -17.69 1.93 4.75
CA LEU A 50 -18.88 1.08 4.87
C LEU A 50 -19.05 0.19 3.65
N THR A 51 -18.82 0.75 2.46
CA THR A 51 -18.79 0.01 1.19
C THR A 51 -17.50 0.31 0.42
N TRP A 52 -17.14 -0.60 -0.48
CA TRP A 52 -15.92 -0.51 -1.27
C TRP A 52 -16.20 -0.72 -2.75
N SER A 53 -15.46 -0.01 -3.60
CA SER A 53 -15.47 -0.23 -5.04
C SER A 53 -15.00 -1.65 -5.39
N LYS A 54 -15.27 -2.08 -6.62
CA LYS A 54 -14.55 -3.24 -7.19
C LYS A 54 -13.04 -2.97 -7.17
N PRO A 55 -12.20 -3.99 -6.94
CA PRO A 55 -10.76 -3.82 -7.01
C PRO A 55 -10.31 -3.40 -8.41
N PHE A 56 -9.31 -2.52 -8.46
CA PHE A 56 -8.65 -2.09 -9.68
C PHE A 56 -7.13 -2.18 -9.53
N SER A 57 -6.39 -2.01 -10.64
CA SER A 57 -4.93 -1.96 -10.65
C SER A 57 -4.46 -0.59 -11.10
N CYS A 58 -3.33 -0.14 -10.57
CA CYS A 58 -2.67 1.08 -10.99
C CYS A 58 -1.38 0.74 -11.75
N ALA A 59 -1.01 1.63 -12.67
CA ALA A 59 0.28 1.64 -13.32
C ALA A 59 1.00 2.97 -13.03
N ASP A 60 2.33 2.91 -12.93
CA ASP A 60 3.16 4.11 -12.90
C ASP A 60 3.28 4.73 -14.29
N ARG A 61 3.94 5.89 -14.37
CA ARG A 61 4.14 6.62 -15.63
C ARG A 61 4.91 5.83 -16.71
N ASP A 62 5.62 4.77 -16.33
CA ASP A 62 6.35 3.90 -17.25
C ASP A 62 5.50 2.68 -17.68
N GLY A 63 4.26 2.59 -17.19
CA GLY A 63 3.34 1.48 -17.46
C GLY A 63 3.55 0.25 -16.58
N ASN A 64 4.41 0.32 -15.56
CA ASN A 64 4.64 -0.80 -14.65
C ASN A 64 3.59 -0.81 -13.54
N ARG A 65 3.26 -2.00 -13.02
CA ARG A 65 2.27 -2.14 -11.96
C ARG A 65 2.76 -1.49 -10.66
N VAL A 66 1.87 -0.72 -10.02
CA VAL A 66 2.13 -0.13 -8.69
C VAL A 66 1.80 -1.14 -7.59
N GLY A 67 2.62 -1.15 -6.55
CA GLY A 67 2.45 -2.03 -5.39
C GLY A 67 3.29 -3.31 -5.46
N GLY A 68 3.22 -4.11 -4.40
CA GLY A 68 4.04 -5.31 -4.23
C GLY A 68 3.77 -6.02 -2.91
N SER A 69 4.69 -6.88 -2.48
CA SER A 69 4.59 -7.49 -1.15
C SER A 69 4.86 -6.45 -0.06
N ALA A 70 4.22 -6.58 1.11
CA ALA A 70 4.36 -5.64 2.22
C ALA A 70 4.02 -4.18 1.82
N THR A 71 2.93 -4.03 1.07
CA THR A 71 2.46 -2.72 0.59
C THR A 71 1.98 -1.87 1.76
N SER A 72 2.46 -0.63 1.83
CA SER A 72 2.09 0.32 2.85
C SER A 72 1.85 1.71 2.26
N LEU A 73 0.67 2.28 2.52
CA LEU A 73 0.28 3.63 2.09
C LEU A 73 0.57 4.65 3.19
N VAL A 74 0.95 5.86 2.80
CA VAL A 74 1.15 6.97 3.72
C VAL A 74 0.71 8.30 3.08
N ASN A 75 0.12 9.17 3.90
CA ASN A 75 -0.15 10.54 3.47
C ASN A 75 1.13 11.40 3.48
N LEU A 76 1.33 12.15 2.42
CA LEU A 76 2.38 13.15 2.28
C LEU A 76 1.79 14.54 2.52
N SER A 77 2.63 15.58 2.52
CA SER A 77 2.15 16.96 2.62
C SER A 77 1.26 17.31 1.43
N GLY A 78 0.20 18.08 1.67
CA GLY A 78 -0.74 18.47 0.62
C GLY A 78 -1.67 17.32 0.23
N LYS A 79 -1.85 17.12 -1.08
CA LYS A 79 -2.68 16.02 -1.64
C LYS A 79 -1.86 14.77 -1.98
N GLY A 80 -0.56 14.78 -1.66
CA GLY A 80 0.35 13.73 -2.02
C GLY A 80 0.15 12.47 -1.18
N ILE A 81 0.30 11.31 -1.82
CA ILE A 81 0.35 10.01 -1.16
C ILE A 81 1.61 9.26 -1.58
N GLY A 82 2.12 8.45 -0.65
CA GLY A 82 3.25 7.57 -0.84
C GLY A 82 2.83 6.11 -0.73
N LEU A 83 3.46 5.25 -1.52
CA LEU A 83 3.30 3.81 -1.40
C LEU A 83 4.68 3.16 -1.34
N ALA A 84 4.98 2.46 -0.25
CA ALA A 84 6.15 1.60 -0.16
C ALA A 84 5.75 0.14 -0.40
N ALA A 85 6.56 -0.62 -1.12
CA ALA A 85 6.40 -2.06 -1.22
C ALA A 85 7.74 -2.75 -1.50
N THR A 86 7.75 -4.07 -1.32
CA THR A 86 8.84 -4.96 -1.70
C THR A 86 8.58 -5.53 -3.10
N LEU A 87 9.57 -5.41 -3.97
CA LEU A 87 9.63 -6.06 -5.28
C LEU A 87 10.78 -7.07 -5.32
N THR A 88 10.71 -8.02 -6.25
CA THR A 88 11.78 -8.98 -6.50
C THR A 88 12.46 -8.68 -7.83
N ALA A 89 13.78 -8.50 -7.82
CA ALA A 89 14.53 -8.20 -9.02
C ALA A 89 14.53 -9.40 -9.99
N PRO A 90 14.42 -9.18 -11.31
CA PRO A 90 14.57 -10.26 -12.28
C PRO A 90 15.98 -10.85 -12.19
N ASP A 91 16.10 -12.16 -12.36
CA ASP A 91 17.38 -12.85 -12.48
C ASP A 91 17.30 -13.88 -13.61
N PRO A 92 17.63 -13.47 -14.84
CA PRO A 92 17.65 -14.37 -15.99
C PRO A 92 18.64 -15.52 -15.83
N SER A 93 19.66 -15.38 -14.97
CA SER A 93 20.67 -16.41 -14.75
C SER A 93 20.20 -17.51 -13.78
N GLY A 94 19.21 -17.21 -12.95
CA GLY A 94 18.70 -18.09 -11.89
C GLY A 94 19.72 -18.40 -10.78
N ARG A 95 20.87 -17.72 -10.76
CA ARG A 95 21.97 -18.01 -9.83
C ARG A 95 21.80 -17.33 -8.47
N VAL A 96 20.91 -16.34 -8.36
CA VAL A 96 20.69 -15.57 -7.14
C VAL A 96 19.40 -16.03 -6.47
N GLU A 97 19.54 -16.53 -5.23
CA GLU A 97 18.41 -16.89 -4.37
C GLU A 97 17.37 -15.77 -4.34
N ALA A 98 16.08 -16.11 -4.53
CA ALA A 98 15.00 -15.14 -4.63
C ALA A 98 14.95 -14.14 -3.45
N ARG A 99 15.22 -14.60 -2.23
CA ARG A 99 15.30 -13.75 -1.03
C ARG A 99 16.35 -12.64 -1.12
N ARG A 100 17.47 -12.88 -1.82
CA ARG A 100 18.53 -11.87 -2.03
C ARG A 100 18.17 -10.86 -3.12
N ARG A 101 17.11 -11.13 -3.88
CA ARG A 101 16.62 -10.26 -4.95
C ARG A 101 15.52 -9.32 -4.52
N ASN A 102 15.01 -9.47 -3.29
CA ASN A 102 13.99 -8.57 -2.77
C ASN A 102 14.58 -7.20 -2.45
N TYR A 103 13.86 -6.15 -2.82
CA TYR A 103 14.23 -4.76 -2.56
C TYR A 103 12.99 -3.92 -2.32
N MET A 104 13.13 -2.86 -1.54
CA MET A 104 12.03 -1.93 -1.32
C MET A 104 12.09 -0.79 -2.32
N VAL A 105 10.90 -0.35 -2.71
CA VAL A 105 10.66 0.80 -3.56
C VAL A 105 9.61 1.70 -2.95
N PHE A 106 9.59 2.95 -3.41
CA PHE A 106 8.60 3.96 -3.03
C PHE A 106 8.04 4.63 -4.29
N TRP A 107 6.71 4.59 -4.44
CA TRP A 107 5.98 5.38 -5.43
C TRP A 107 5.38 6.61 -4.77
N ARG A 108 5.21 7.66 -5.57
CA ARG A 108 4.56 8.90 -5.17
C ARG A 108 3.41 9.21 -6.13
N SER A 109 2.34 9.75 -5.59
CA SER A 109 1.22 10.32 -6.34
C SER A 109 0.88 11.68 -5.74
N GLU A 110 0.62 12.68 -6.58
CA GLU A 110 0.26 14.05 -6.16
C GLU A 110 -1.25 14.33 -6.29
N ASP A 111 -2.03 13.37 -6.79
CA ASP A 111 -3.43 13.54 -7.17
C ASP A 111 -4.36 12.55 -6.47
N GLY A 112 -3.97 12.09 -5.29
CA GLY A 112 -4.74 11.15 -4.47
C GLY A 112 -4.77 9.72 -5.05
N GLY A 113 -3.69 9.29 -5.71
CA GLY A 113 -3.53 7.94 -6.22
C GLY A 113 -4.13 7.68 -7.60
N LYS A 114 -4.49 8.73 -8.34
CA LYS A 114 -5.01 8.59 -9.71
C LYS A 114 -3.87 8.31 -10.69
N THR A 115 -2.75 9.01 -10.52
CA THR A 115 -1.51 8.78 -11.27
C THR A 115 -0.35 8.56 -10.31
N TRP A 116 0.64 7.76 -10.75
CA TRP A 116 1.81 7.40 -9.95
C TRP A 116 3.09 7.66 -10.74
N GLU A 117 4.07 8.26 -10.08
CA GLU A 117 5.42 8.43 -10.63
C GLU A 117 6.17 7.09 -10.68
N SER A 118 7.25 7.00 -11.47
CA SER A 118 8.14 5.83 -11.43
C SER A 118 8.68 5.63 -10.01
N PRO A 119 8.83 4.38 -9.54
CA PRO A 119 9.30 4.11 -8.20
C PRO A 119 10.76 4.49 -8.02
N VAL A 120 11.10 4.97 -6.84
CA VAL A 120 12.49 5.06 -6.38
C VAL A 120 12.83 3.85 -5.52
N ARG A 121 13.97 3.21 -5.79
CA ARG A 121 14.50 2.15 -4.92
C ARG A 121 15.03 2.78 -3.64
N VAL A 122 14.57 2.30 -2.48
CA VAL A 122 14.97 2.83 -1.17
C VAL A 122 16.07 2.00 -0.50
N THR A 123 16.33 0.79 -0.98
CA THR A 123 17.40 -0.09 -0.44
C THR A 123 18.63 -0.12 -1.33
N PRO A 124 19.84 -0.34 -0.76
CA PRO A 124 21.06 -0.55 -1.55
C PRO A 124 20.91 -1.69 -2.57
N THR A 125 21.65 -1.61 -3.68
CA THR A 125 21.74 -2.70 -4.66
C THR A 125 22.51 -3.89 -4.07
N GLY A 126 22.15 -5.11 -4.48
CA GLY A 126 22.84 -6.34 -4.04
C GLY A 126 22.54 -6.81 -2.60
N VAL A 127 21.82 -6.01 -1.80
CA VAL A 127 21.37 -6.39 -0.45
C VAL A 127 19.90 -6.78 -0.50
N GLY A 128 19.60 -8.02 -0.13
CA GLY A 128 18.22 -8.51 0.01
C GLY A 128 17.52 -7.80 1.17
N CYS A 129 16.31 -7.30 0.94
CA CYS A 129 15.49 -6.62 1.93
C CYS A 129 14.14 -7.32 2.08
N HIS A 130 13.69 -7.48 3.33
CA HIS A 130 12.40 -8.05 3.66
C HIS A 130 11.69 -7.12 4.64
N ALA A 131 10.59 -6.51 4.19
CA ALA A 131 9.66 -5.85 5.09
C ALA A 131 8.66 -6.90 5.59
N LEU A 132 8.70 -7.20 6.90
CA LEU A 132 7.75 -8.10 7.56
C LEU A 132 6.65 -7.33 8.30
N GLN A 133 6.74 -6.00 8.31
CA GLN A 133 5.71 -5.09 8.82
C GLN A 133 5.22 -4.25 7.64
N ASP A 134 3.89 -4.26 7.44
CA ASP A 134 3.23 -3.61 6.30
C ASP A 134 2.81 -2.17 6.66
N VAL A 135 3.55 -1.55 7.61
CA VAL A 135 3.28 -0.20 8.13
C VAL A 135 4.49 0.69 7.88
N LEU A 136 4.28 1.73 7.08
CA LEU A 136 5.17 2.87 6.92
C LEU A 136 4.59 4.04 7.73
N LEU A 137 5.34 4.50 8.73
CA LEU A 137 4.99 5.68 9.51
C LEU A 137 5.81 6.87 9.02
N ARG A 138 5.14 8.00 8.74
CA ARG A 138 5.79 9.28 8.49
C ARG A 138 5.82 10.10 9.77
N THR A 139 7.00 10.54 10.19
CA THR A 139 7.19 11.25 11.47
C THR A 139 7.21 12.78 11.33
N SER A 140 7.47 13.33 10.14
CA SER A 140 7.44 14.78 9.88
C SER A 140 7.24 15.14 8.40
N SER A 141 6.85 16.40 8.15
CA SER A 141 6.77 17.03 6.82
C SER A 141 7.81 18.12 6.63
#